data_AF-A0A830GCJ9-F1
#
_entry.id   AF-A0A830GCJ9-F1
#
_cell.length_a   1.000
_cell.length_b   1.000
_cell.length_c   1.000
_cell.angle_alpha   90.00
_cell.angle_beta   90.00
_cell.angle_gamma   90.00
#
_symmetry.space_group_name_H-M   'P 1'
#
loop_
_entity.id
_entity.type
_entity.pdbx_description
1 polymer ?
#
loop_
_entity_poly.entity_id
_entity_poly.type
_entity_poly.pdbx_seq_one_letter_code
_entity_poly.pdbx_strand_id
1 'polypeptide(L)' 'MLEIEIDDTTFTAELHEDDAPASVAAVREFLPLESELMHVRWSGIAT' A
#
# COMPACT_ATOMS: atom_id res chain seq x y z
N MET A 1 -9.58 -3.44 4.49
CA MET A 1 -8.76 -4.33 3.64
C MET A 1 -8.34 -3.54 2.41
N LEU A 2 -7.07 -3.60 2.05
CA LEU A 2 -6.47 -2.98 0.87
C LEU A 2 -6.06 -4.09 -0.10
N GLU A 3 -6.23 -3.86 -1.40
CA GLU A 3 -5.77 -4.76 -2.47
C GLU A 3 -4.60 -4.10 -3.21
N ILE A 4 -3.57 -4.89 -3.52
CA ILE A 4 -2.39 -4.45 -4.27
C ILE A 4 -2.23 -5.40 -5.45
N GLU A 5 -2.34 -4.86 -6.66
CA GLU A 5 -2.23 -5.60 -7.91
C GLU A 5 -0.89 -5.32 -8.58
N ILE A 6 -0.13 -6.38 -8.86
CA ILE A 6 1.16 -6.33 -9.57
C ILE A 6 1.14 -7.41 -10.65
N ASP A 7 1.10 -6.98 -11.91
CA ASP A 7 0.93 -7.87 -13.07
C ASP A 7 -0.24 -8.86 -12.83
N ASP A 8 0.03 -10.17 -12.79
CA ASP A 8 -0.97 -11.22 -12.59
C ASP A 8 -1.13 -11.65 -11.12
N THR A 9 -0.58 -10.88 -10.16
CA THR A 9 -0.60 -11.23 -8.73
C THR A 9 -1.33 -10.18 -7.90
N THR A 10 -2.27 -10.63 -7.06
CA THR A 10 -2.99 -9.78 -6.12
C THR A 10 -2.61 -10.13 -4.68
N PHE A 11 -2.30 -9.10 -3.90
CA PHE A 11 -2.06 -9.19 -2.47
C PHE A 11 -3.14 -8.43 -1.70
N THR A 12 -3.38 -8.84 -0.46
CA THR A 12 -4.31 -8.17 0.45
C THR A 12 -3.61 -7.73 1.72
N ALA A 13 -3.96 -6.56 2.23
CA ALA A 13 -3.45 -6.04 3.51
C ALA A 13 -4.58 -5.55 4.43
N GLU A 14 -4.34 -5.62 5.74
CA GLU A 14 -5.21 -5.03 6.74
C GLU A 14 -4.92 -3.53 6.91
N LEU A 15 -5.96 -2.74 7.17
CA LEU A 15 -5.81 -1.32 7.51
C LEU A 15 -5.99 -1.18 9.02
N HIS A 16 -4.97 -0.64 9.70
CA HIS A 16 -4.99 -0.44 11.14
C HIS A 16 -5.64 0.91 11.50
N GLU A 17 -6.97 0.97 11.42
CA GLU A 17 -7.76 2.19 11.64
C GLU A 17 -7.65 2.73 13.07
N ASP A 18 -7.47 1.86 14.06
CA ASP A 18 -7.33 2.25 15.47
C ASP A 18 -5.93 2.80 15.77
N ASP A 19 -4.88 2.20 15.20
CA ASP A 19 -3.48 2.57 15.49
C ASP A 19 -2.98 3.75 14.64
N ALA A 20 -3.54 3.93 13.43
CA ALA A 20 -3.09 4.96 12.47
C ALA A 20 -4.24 5.63 11.70
N PRO A 21 -5.25 6.22 12.38
CA PRO A 21 -6.49 6.69 11.75
C PRO A 21 -6.27 7.76 10.66
N ALA A 22 -5.37 8.72 10.90
CA ALA A 22 -5.10 9.80 9.95
C ALA A 22 -4.42 9.30 8.67
N SER A 23 -3.47 8.37 8.80
CA SER A 23 -2.78 7.76 7.66
C SER A 23 -3.74 6.90 6.83
N VAL A 24 -4.59 6.12 7.48
CA VAL A 24 -5.60 5.31 6.77
C VAL A 24 -6.59 6.20 6.02
N ALA A 25 -7.07 7.28 6.63
CA ALA A 25 -7.95 8.23 5.97
C ALA A 25 -7.31 8.85 4.72
N ALA A 26 -6.05 9.30 4.84
CA ALA A 26 -5.31 9.86 3.72
C ALA A 26 -5.12 8.85 2.58
N VAL A 27 -4.65 7.63 2.89
CA VAL A 27 -4.49 6.58 1.88
C VAL A 27 -5.82 6.29 1.16
N ARG A 28 -6.94 6.18 1.91
CA ARG A 28 -8.27 5.94 1.33
C ARG A 28 -8.71 7.06 0.36
N GLU A 29 -8.33 8.30 0.61
CA GLU A 29 -8.62 9.43 -0.28
C GLU A 29 -7.82 9.36 -1.60
N PHE A 30 -6.65 8.72 -1.59
CA PHE A 30 -5.80 8.54 -2.77
C PHE A 30 -6.14 7.33 -3.63
N LEU A 31 -7.06 6.45 -3.21
CA LEU A 31 -7.39 5.23 -3.95
C LEU A 31 -8.46 5.46 -5.04
N PRO A 32 -8.38 4.74 -6.19
CA PRO A 32 -7.31 3.82 -6.56
C PRO A 32 -6.04 4.57 -6.98
N LEU A 33 -4.88 4.04 -6.58
CA LEU A 33 -3.58 4.58 -6.96
C LEU A 33 -2.92 3.65 -7.97
N GLU A 34 -2.68 4.13 -9.18
CA GLU A 34 -1.88 3.46 -10.20
C GLU A 34 -0.51 4.15 -10.31
N SER A 35 0.56 3.36 -10.23
CA SER A 35 1.93 3.90 -10.28
C SER A 35 2.94 2.84 -10.75
N GLU A 36 4.15 3.29 -11.12
CA GLU A 36 5.26 2.40 -11.45
C GLU A 36 5.90 1.84 -10.16
N LEU A 37 5.98 0.51 -10.06
CA LEU A 37 6.60 -0.17 -8.92
C LEU A 37 8.13 0.00 -8.97
N MET A 38 8.68 0.57 -7.90
CA MET A 38 10.12 0.89 -7.81
C MET A 38 10.81 0.12 -6.68
N HIS A 39 11.86 -0.63 -6.99
CA HIS A 39 12.66 -1.32 -5.97
C HIS A 39 13.64 -0.37 -5.28
N VAL A 40 13.64 -0.38 -3.95
CA VAL A 40 14.54 0.43 -3.11
C VAL A 40 16.01 0.02 -3.30
N ARG A 41 16.94 0.99 -3.16
CA ARG A 41 18.40 0.71 -3.27
C ARG A 41 19.14 0.65 -1.95
N TRP A 42 18.59 1.28 -0.90
CA TRP A 42 19.30 1.47 0.38
C TRP A 42 18.62 0.77 1.55
N SER A 43 17.29 0.62 1.52
CA SER A 43 16.52 0.00 2.60
C SER A 43 16.58 -1.53 2.60
N GLY A 44 17.28 -2.14 1.64
CA GLY A 44 17.34 -3.59 1.47
C GLY A 44 15.99 -4.13 0.98
N ILE A 45 15.29 -4.82 1.88
CA ILE A 45 13.93 -5.32 1.63
C ILE A 45 12.95 -4.27 2.15
N ALA A 46 12.24 -3.59 1.24
CA ALA A 46 11.09 -2.76 1.58
C ALA A 46 9.84 -3.65 1.63
N THR A 47 9.73 -4.43 2.71
CA THR A 47 8.49 -5.09 3.15
C THR A 47 7.57 -4.10 3.83
#